data_AF-A0AA96TI19-F1
#
_entry.id   AF-A0AA96TI19-F1
#
_cell.length_a   1.000
_cell.length_b   1.000
_cell.length_c   1.000
_cell.angle_alpha   90.00
_cell.angle_beta   90.00
_cell.angle_gamma   90.00
#
_symmetry.space_group_name_H-M   'P 1'
#
loop_
_entity.id
_entity.type
_entity.pdbx_description
1 polymer ?
#
loop_
_entity_poly.entity_id
_entity_poly.type
_entity_poly.pdbx_seq_one_letter_code
_entity_poly.pdbx_strand_id
1 'polypeptide(L)' 'MPLILHWGGPRHAEVDEVPAESLASSILVYEGPRWYGVYRRFEPVRLQETPHGPAEVWVVRE' A
#
# COMPACT_ATOMS: atom_id res chain seq x y z
N MET A 1 11.17 2.97 -7.56
CA MET A 1 10.48 1.70 -7.25
C MET A 1 8.98 1.90 -7.50
N PRO A 2 8.12 0.88 -7.68
CA PRO A 2 6.69 1.13 -7.91
C PRO A 2 6.04 1.84 -6.71
N LEU A 3 5.07 2.71 -7.01
CA LEU A 3 4.34 3.47 -6.00
C LEU A 3 3.10 2.72 -5.54
N ILE A 4 2.81 2.77 -4.25
CA ILE A 4 1.56 2.30 -3.67
C ILE A 4 0.86 3.41 -2.90
N LEU A 5 -0.47 3.37 -2.87
CA LEU A 5 -1.33 4.23 -2.07
C LEU A 5 -2.06 3.36 -1.04
N HIS A 6 -1.89 3.69 0.24
CA HIS A 6 -2.55 3.00 1.33
C HIS A 6 -3.97 3.52 1.55
N TRP A 7 -4.96 2.62 1.51
CA TRP A 7 -6.37 2.96 1.71
C TRP A 7 -6.93 2.31 2.97
N GLY A 8 -7.30 3.13 3.95
CA GLY A 8 -7.66 2.73 5.30
C GLY A 8 -6.46 2.42 6.21
N GLY A 9 -6.75 2.09 7.47
CA GLY A 9 -5.75 1.74 8.47
C GLY A 9 -4.84 2.90 8.90
N PRO A 10 -3.76 2.60 9.65
CA PRO A 10 -2.88 3.61 10.24
C PRO A 10 -2.14 4.50 9.23
N ARG A 11 -1.90 4.00 8.02
CA ARG A 11 -1.16 4.70 6.94
C ARG A 11 -2.08 5.30 5.88
N HIS A 12 -3.35 5.53 6.17
CA HIS A 12 -4.30 5.97 5.15
C HIS A 12 -3.83 7.23 4.41
N ALA A 13 -3.95 7.19 3.07
CA ALA A 13 -3.54 8.22 2.11
C ALA A 13 -2.02 8.43 1.97
N GLU A 14 -1.20 7.65 2.68
CA GLU A 14 0.25 7.67 2.48
C GLU A 14 0.63 6.95 1.18
N VAL A 15 1.56 7.55 0.45
CA VAL A 15 2.15 7.01 -0.78
C VAL A 15 3.58 6.57 -0.48
N ASP A 16 3.90 5.33 -0.83
CA ASP A 16 5.24 4.76 -0.63
C ASP A 16 5.81 4.22 -1.93
N GLU A 17 7.14 4.30 -2.03
CA GLU A 17 7.93 3.51 -2.98
C GLU A 17 8.25 2.14 -2.38
N VAL A 18 7.81 1.07 -3.03
CA VAL A 18 7.99 -0.32 -2.54
C VAL A 18 8.73 -1.13 -3.59
N PRO A 19 9.71 -1.98 -3.23
CA PRO A 19 10.39 -2.84 -4.20
C PRO A 19 9.42 -3.75 -4.97
N ALA A 20 9.66 -3.97 -6.26
CA ALA A 20 8.74 -4.72 -7.11
C ALA A 20 8.57 -6.17 -6.65
N GLU A 21 9.61 -6.77 -6.07
CA GLU A 21 9.59 -8.08 -5.45
C GLU A 21 8.68 -8.14 -4.21
N SER A 22 8.55 -7.05 -3.45
CA SER A 22 7.62 -6.97 -2.32
C SER A 22 6.18 -6.89 -2.80
N LEU A 23 5.93 -6.30 -3.97
CA LEU A 23 4.62 -6.30 -4.62
C LEU A 23 4.22 -7.66 -5.22
N ALA A 24 5.14 -8.60 -5.35
CA ALA A 24 4.80 -9.99 -5.67
C ALA A 24 4.18 -10.72 -4.48
N SER A 25 4.38 -10.20 -3.25
CA SER A 25 3.64 -10.66 -2.06
C SER A 25 2.16 -10.26 -2.17
N SER A 26 1.27 -11.07 -1.60
CA SER A 26 -0.15 -10.70 -1.46
C SER A 26 -0.41 -9.75 -0.28
N ILE A 27 0.59 -9.50 0.56
CA ILE A 27 0.46 -8.74 1.82
C ILE A 27 1.70 -7.87 2.05
N LEU A 28 1.47 -6.63 2.48
CA LEU A 28 2.48 -5.74 3.06
C LEU A 28 2.17 -5.55 4.55
N VAL A 29 3.20 -5.60 5.38
CA VAL A 29 3.09 -5.42 6.83
C VAL A 29 3.99 -4.28 7.26
N TYR A 30 3.42 -3.33 7.99
CA TYR A 30 4.12 -2.21 8.60
C TYR A 30 4.03 -2.31 10.11
N GLU A 31 5.15 -2.12 10.79
CA GLU A 31 5.22 -2.04 12.25
C GLU A 31 5.31 -0.58 12.67
N GLY A 32 4.45 -0.19 13.61
CA GLY A 32 4.56 1.06 14.34
C GLY A 32 4.64 0.81 15.85
N PRO A 33 4.86 1.86 16.67
CA PRO A 33 5.15 1.70 18.10
C PRO A 33 4.09 0.91 18.91
N ARG A 34 2.83 0.90 18.46
CA ARG A 34 1.69 0.23 19.13
C ARG A 34 0.70 -0.39 18.15
N TRP A 35 1.08 -0.59 16.89
CA TRP A 35 0.17 -1.04 15.85
C TRP A 35 0.89 -1.83 14.76
N TYR A 36 0.16 -2.72 14.09
CA TYR A 36 0.57 -3.34 12.84
C TYR A 36 -0.42 -2.94 11.73
N GLY A 37 0.11 -2.43 10.62
CA GLY A 37 -0.65 -2.09 9.44
C GLY A 37 -0.49 -3.20 8.43
N VAL A 38 -1.52 -4.03 8.27
CA VAL A 38 -1.52 -5.12 7.28
C VAL A 38 -2.34 -4.67 6.09
N TYR A 39 -1.72 -4.65 4.92
CA TYR A 39 -2.33 -4.20 3.69
C TYR A 39 -2.29 -5.31 2.65
N ARG A 40 -3.34 -5.38 1.83
CA ARG A 40 -3.39 -6.26 0.67
C ARG A 40 -3.63 -5.44 -0.59
N ARG A 41 -3.15 -5.95 -1.70
CA ARG A 41 -3.44 -5.42 -3.03
C ARG A 41 -4.96 -5.34 -3.22
N PHE A 42 -5.44 -4.18 -3.68
CA PHE A 42 -6.83 -4.07 -4.08
C PHE A 42 -7.06 -4.87 -5.37
N GLU A 43 -8.12 -5.68 -5.40
CA GLU A 43 -8.47 -6.52 -6.54
C GLU A 43 -9.87 -6.10 -7.04
N PRO A 44 -10.03 -5.75 -8.33
CA PRO A 44 -8.98 -5.71 -9.36
C PRO A 44 -7.96 -4.59 -9.12
N VAL A 45 -6.71 -4.81 -9.56
CA VAL A 45 -5.62 -3.81 -9.43
C VAL A 45 -6.09 -2.46 -9.94
N ARG A 46 -5.95 -1.44 -9.08
CA ARG A 46 -6.33 -0.07 -9.38
C ARG A 46 -5.14 0.84 -9.20
N LEU A 47 -4.91 1.70 -10.19
CA LEU A 47 -3.97 2.81 -10.10
C LEU A 47 -4.74 4.09 -9.75
N GLN A 48 -4.12 4.93 -8.94
CA GLN A 48 -4.61 6.25 -8.60
C GLN A 48 -3.52 7.28 -8.84
N GLU A 49 -3.86 8.39 -9.50
CA GLU A 49 -2.94 9.51 -9.67
C GLU A 49 -2.61 10.16 -8.33
N THR A 50 -1.32 10.40 -8.10
CA THR A 50 -0.80 11.09 -6.92
C THR A 50 0.20 12.16 -7.35
N PRO A 51 0.60 13.11 -6.47
CA PRO A 51 1.65 14.06 -6.78
C PRO A 51 3.00 13.44 -7.18
N HIS A 52 3.23 12.16 -6.82
CA HIS A 52 4.44 11.41 -7.14
C HIS A 52 4.31 10.55 -8.40
N GLY A 53 3.12 10.52 -9.02
CA GLY A 53 2.78 9.66 -10.16
C GLY A 53 1.68 8.64 -9.82
N PRO A 54 1.34 7.75 -10.77
CA PRO A 54 0.34 6.72 -10.55
C PRO A 54 0.81 5.70 -9.50
N ALA A 55 -0.02 5.49 -8.48
CA ALA A 55 0.24 4.56 -7.38
C ALA A 55 -0.82 3.44 -7.34
N GLU A 56 -0.38 2.21 -7.10
CA GLU A 56 -1.27 1.06 -6.92
C GLU A 56 -2.01 1.13 -5.58
N VAL A 57 -3.32 0.88 -5.57
CA VAL A 57 -4.11 0.94 -4.35
C VAL A 57 -3.94 -0.34 -3.52
N TRP A 58 -3.52 -0.17 -2.27
CA TRP A 58 -3.41 -1.22 -1.27
C TRP A 58 -4.36 -0.92 -0.11
N VAL A 59 -5.30 -1.82 0.17
CA VAL A 59 -6.33 -1.64 1.19
C VAL A 59 -5.93 -2.32 2.49
N VAL A 60 -6.30 -1.70 3.62
CA VAL A 60 -6.13 -2.34 4.93
C VAL A 60 -6.87 -3.69 4.96
N ARG A 61 -6.22 -4.68 5.55
CA ARG A 61 -6.83 -5.97 5.87
C ARG A 61 -7.34 -5.91 7.30
N GLU A 62 -8.66 -6.01 7.46
CA GLU A 62 -9.32 -6.21 8.76
C GLU A 62 -9.01 -7.58 9.35
#